data_AF-A0A5S4T3X8-F1
#
_entry.id   AF-A0A5S4T3X8-F1
#
_cell.length_a   1.000
_cell.length_b   1.000
_cell.length_c   1.000
_cell.angle_alpha   90.00
_cell.angle_beta   90.00
_cell.angle_gamma   90.00
#
_symmetry.space_group_name_H-M   'P 1'
#
loop_
_entity.id
_entity.type
_entity.pdbx_description
1 polymer ?
#
loop_
_entity_poly.entity_id
_entity_poly.type
_entity_poly.pdbx_seq_one_letter_code
_entity_poly.pdbx_strand_id
1 'polypeptide(L)'
;LKKEALKNVIIFGVLFLAPNFKILAQLPFFIKMFFSLIFVLRMFYIPYAAGKFLIKTSDVGSIISSMDVLKIPSAISIPVAVMFRFFPSFVEEKNHIKMAMKIRGIETKNPLKYLEYVAVPLLIISSNIADDISKAAETKCIANP
;
A
#
# COMPACT_ATOMS: atom_id res chain seq x y z
N LEU A 1 -11.66 10.04 6.08
CA LEU A 1 -12.27 9.14 5.07
C LEU A 1 -13.22 9.86 4.11
N LYS A 2 -14.31 10.49 4.61
CA LYS A 2 -15.32 11.17 3.78
C LYS A 2 -14.80 12.33 2.91
N LYS A 3 -13.87 13.16 3.42
CA LYS A 3 -13.30 14.30 2.67
C LYS A 3 -12.48 13.89 1.43
N GLU A 4 -11.74 12.78 1.52
CA GLU A 4 -10.94 12.23 0.41
C GLU A 4 -11.83 11.59 -0.67
N ALA A 5 -12.85 10.85 -0.24
CA ALA A 5 -13.84 10.24 -1.13
C ALA A 5 -14.67 11.31 -1.85
N LEU A 6 -15.08 12.35 -1.13
CA LEU A 6 -15.82 13.48 -1.68
C LEU A 6 -14.96 14.26 -2.69
N LYS A 7 -13.67 14.50 -2.39
CA LYS A 7 -12.74 15.15 -3.32
C LYS A 7 -12.55 14.33 -4.60
N ASN A 8 -12.45 13.01 -4.50
CA ASN A 8 -12.34 12.13 -5.68
C ASN A 8 -13.65 12.05 -6.48
N VAL A 9 -14.82 12.02 -5.84
CA VAL A 9 -16.13 12.04 -6.51
C VAL A 9 -16.38 13.39 -7.19
N ILE A 10 -15.98 14.51 -6.57
CA ILE A 10 -16.06 15.84 -7.18
C ILE A 10 -15.12 15.94 -8.38
N ILE A 11 -13.89 15.43 -8.28
CA ILE A 11 -12.95 15.37 -9.42
C ILE A 11 -13.54 14.50 -10.54
N PHE A 12 -14.16 13.36 -10.20
CA PHE A 12 -14.82 12.48 -11.16
C PHE A 12 -16.02 13.15 -11.85
N GLY A 13 -16.83 13.91 -11.10
CA GLY A 13 -17.97 14.67 -11.61
C GLY A 13 -17.56 15.82 -12.52
N VAL A 14 -16.51 16.57 -12.16
CA VAL A 14 -15.94 17.64 -12.99
C VAL A 14 -15.32 17.08 -14.27
N LEU A 15 -14.75 15.87 -14.22
CA LEU A 15 -14.22 15.17 -15.39
C LEU A 15 -15.31 14.56 -16.29
N PHE A 16 -16.48 14.26 -15.72
CA PHE A 16 -17.66 13.79 -16.47
C PHE A 16 -18.38 14.94 -17.19
N LEU A 17 -18.24 16.17 -16.70
CA LEU A 17 -18.77 17.39 -17.33
C LEU A 17 -17.86 17.97 -18.43
N ALA A 18 -16.70 17.34 -18.72
CA ALA A 18 -15.90 17.69 -19.89
C ALA A 18 -16.59 17.15 -21.16
N PRO A 19 -16.66 17.93 -22.26
CA PRO A 19 -17.75 17.86 -23.24
C PRO A 19 -17.76 16.56 -24.05
N ASN A 20 -18.98 16.11 -24.38
CA ASN A 20 -19.29 14.97 -25.24
C ASN A 20 -18.44 14.90 -26.52
N PHE A 21 -18.16 13.66 -26.97
CA PHE A 21 -17.49 13.27 -28.23
C PHE A 21 -17.91 14.09 -29.48
N LYS A 22 -19.11 14.69 -29.49
CA LYS A 22 -19.63 15.49 -30.62
C LYS A 22 -19.07 16.92 -30.71
N ILE A 23 -18.63 17.54 -29.61
CA ILE A 23 -18.06 18.92 -29.63
C ILE A 23 -16.55 18.91 -29.94
N LEU A 24 -15.87 17.78 -29.72
CA LEU A 24 -14.43 17.65 -29.97
C LEU A 24 -14.09 17.46 -31.46
N ALA A 25 -15.07 17.11 -32.30
CA ALA A 25 -14.87 16.90 -33.72
C ALA A 25 -14.74 18.20 -34.54
N GLN A 26 -15.26 19.32 -34.04
CA GLN A 26 -15.33 20.61 -34.76
C GLN A 26 -14.29 21.65 -34.31
N LEU A 27 -13.40 21.34 -33.36
CA LEU A 27 -12.46 22.29 -32.77
C LEU A 27 -10.99 22.08 -33.22
N PRO A 28 -10.17 23.15 -33.25
CA PRO A 28 -8.86 23.16 -33.91
C PRO A 28 -7.82 22.24 -33.27
N PHE A 29 -6.80 21.87 -34.06
CA PHE A 29 -5.78 20.85 -33.78
C PHE A 29 -5.10 20.96 -32.40
N PHE A 30 -4.83 22.19 -31.93
CA PHE A 30 -4.18 22.42 -30.64
C PHE A 30 -5.03 22.00 -29.43
N ILE A 31 -6.36 22.15 -29.48
CA ILE A 31 -7.25 21.74 -28.38
C ILE A 31 -7.37 20.21 -28.31
N LYS A 32 -7.35 19.51 -29.46
CA LYS A 32 -7.36 18.03 -29.51
C LYS A 32 -6.14 17.41 -28.83
N MET A 33 -4.96 18.00 -28.99
CA MET A 33 -3.71 17.49 -28.42
C MET A 33 -3.73 17.57 -26.87
N PHE A 34 -4.19 18.67 -26.29
CA PHE A 34 -4.35 18.79 -24.84
C PHE A 34 -5.49 17.92 -24.27
N PHE A 35 -6.59 17.75 -25.00
CA PHE A 35 -7.69 16.88 -24.58
C PHE A 35 -7.34 15.38 -24.65
N SER A 36 -6.47 14.94 -25.56
CA SER A 36 -6.00 13.56 -25.60
C SER A 36 -5.23 13.18 -24.32
N LEU A 37 -4.38 14.09 -23.81
CA LEU A 37 -3.64 13.89 -22.58
C LEU A 37 -4.56 13.75 -21.36
N ILE A 38 -5.62 14.56 -21.28
CA ILE A 38 -6.63 14.48 -20.20
C ILE A 38 -7.42 13.16 -20.25
N PHE A 39 -7.60 12.59 -21.44
CA PHE A 39 -8.30 11.31 -21.63
C PHE A 39 -7.45 10.12 -21.15
N VAL A 40 -6.15 10.12 -21.42
CA VAL A 40 -5.23 9.09 -20.88
C VAL A 40 -5.18 9.17 -19.36
N LEU A 41 -5.10 10.38 -18.78
CA LEU A 41 -5.15 10.58 -17.34
C LEU A 41 -6.46 10.06 -16.71
N ARG A 42 -7.60 10.21 -17.41
CA ARG A 42 -8.89 9.63 -17.00
C ARG A 42 -8.86 8.10 -16.92
N MET A 43 -8.26 7.45 -17.92
CA MET A 43 -8.18 5.99 -18.00
C MET A 43 -7.35 5.41 -16.86
N PHE A 44 -6.29 6.10 -16.42
CA PHE A 44 -5.49 5.69 -15.26
C PHE A 44 -6.14 6.09 -13.92
N TYR A 45 -6.95 7.14 -13.89
CA TYR A 45 -7.60 7.60 -12.66
C TYR A 45 -8.66 6.62 -12.14
N ILE A 46 -9.39 5.92 -13.02
CA ILE A 46 -10.44 4.96 -12.64
C ILE A 46 -9.84 3.74 -11.87
N PRO A 47 -8.83 3.02 -12.40
CA PRO A 47 -8.16 1.94 -11.66
C PRO A 47 -7.47 2.45 -10.39
N TYR A 48 -6.87 3.63 -10.43
CA TYR A 48 -6.18 4.22 -9.27
C TYR A 48 -7.16 4.52 -8.12
N ALA A 49 -8.31 5.12 -8.43
CA ALA A 49 -9.35 5.40 -7.46
C ALA A 49 -9.96 4.10 -6.91
N ALA A 50 -10.30 3.14 -7.78
CA ALA A 50 -10.82 1.83 -7.38
C ALA A 50 -9.84 1.10 -6.46
N GLY A 51 -8.55 1.06 -6.82
CA GLY A 51 -7.49 0.46 -6.00
C GLY A 51 -7.34 1.16 -4.63
N LYS A 52 -7.36 2.49 -4.60
CA LYS A 52 -7.28 3.25 -3.33
C LYS A 52 -8.49 3.00 -2.43
N PHE A 53 -9.70 2.83 -2.99
CA PHE A 53 -10.89 2.47 -2.23
C PHE A 53 -10.83 1.03 -1.73
N LEU A 54 -10.31 0.11 -2.54
CA LEU A 54 -10.10 -1.28 -2.16
C LEU A 54 -9.14 -1.38 -0.97
N ILE A 55 -7.95 -0.78 -1.08
CA ILE A 55 -6.92 -0.78 -0.02
C ILE A 55 -7.43 -0.17 1.29
N LYS A 56 -8.32 0.81 1.21
CA LYS A 56 -8.85 1.52 2.38
C LYS A 56 -10.03 0.82 3.05
N THR A 57 -10.75 -0.02 2.31
CA THR A 57 -11.95 -0.72 2.78
C THR A 57 -11.64 -2.18 3.12
N SER A 58 -10.62 -2.75 2.50
CA SER A 58 -10.12 -4.08 2.82
C SER A 58 -9.35 -4.03 4.13
N ASP A 59 -9.98 -4.53 5.18
CA ASP A 59 -9.26 -4.94 6.36
C ASP A 59 -8.32 -6.10 5.99
N VAL A 60 -7.19 -6.16 6.66
CA VAL A 60 -6.14 -7.15 6.42
C VAL A 60 -6.69 -8.58 6.55
N GLY A 61 -7.65 -8.80 7.47
CA GLY A 61 -8.36 -10.07 7.62
C GLY A 61 -9.27 -10.43 6.44
N SER A 62 -9.90 -9.44 5.79
CA SER A 62 -10.78 -9.67 4.63
C SER A 62 -10.01 -10.18 3.41
N ILE A 63 -8.77 -9.73 3.24
CA ILE A 63 -7.87 -10.20 2.17
C ILE A 63 -7.51 -11.66 2.41
N ILE A 64 -7.15 -12.03 3.65
CA ILE A 64 -6.82 -13.41 4.02
C ILE A 64 -8.04 -14.33 3.78
N SER A 65 -9.22 -13.93 4.23
CA SER A 65 -10.44 -14.71 4.02
C SER A 65 -10.80 -14.90 2.54
N SER A 66 -10.54 -13.88 1.71
CA SER A 66 -10.72 -13.99 0.26
C SER A 66 -9.70 -14.94 -0.36
N MET A 67 -8.49 -14.98 0.18
CA MET A 67 -7.42 -15.88 -0.22
C MET A 67 -7.72 -17.35 0.11
N ASP A 68 -8.38 -17.60 1.24
CA ASP A 68 -8.90 -18.92 1.60
C ASP A 68 -10.04 -19.37 0.67
N VAL A 69 -10.94 -18.45 0.28
CA VAL A 69 -12.03 -18.73 -0.68
C VAL A 69 -11.50 -19.06 -2.08
N LEU A 70 -10.35 -18.48 -2.47
CA LEU A 70 -9.66 -18.76 -3.74
C LEU A 70 -8.97 -20.13 -3.77
N LYS A 71 -9.07 -20.96 -2.70
CA LYS A 71 -8.43 -22.28 -2.58
C LYS A 71 -6.93 -22.24 -2.83
N ILE A 72 -6.24 -21.22 -2.33
CA ILE A 72 -4.78 -21.20 -2.30
C ILE A 72 -4.31 -22.26 -1.29
N PRO A 73 -3.23 -23.02 -1.57
CA PRO A 73 -2.71 -24.02 -0.65
C PRO A 73 -2.45 -23.45 0.74
N SER A 74 -2.82 -24.19 1.78
CA SER A 74 -2.64 -23.81 3.19
C SER A 74 -1.18 -23.51 3.55
N ALA A 75 -0.23 -24.14 2.85
CA ALA A 75 1.21 -23.87 2.96
C ALA A 75 1.58 -22.40 2.65
N ILE A 76 0.78 -21.69 1.86
CA ILE A 76 1.01 -20.28 1.50
C ILE A 76 0.04 -19.37 2.27
N SER A 77 -1.21 -19.79 2.45
CA SER A 77 -2.20 -18.96 3.16
C SER A 77 -1.78 -18.68 4.62
N ILE A 78 -1.26 -19.69 5.34
CA ILE A 78 -0.88 -19.55 6.75
C ILE A 78 0.25 -18.52 6.94
N PRO A 79 1.42 -18.62 6.26
CA PRO A 79 2.46 -17.60 6.38
C PRO A 79 1.99 -16.20 5.99
N VAL A 80 1.16 -16.10 4.94
CA VAL A 80 0.63 -14.79 4.50
C VAL A 80 -0.28 -14.19 5.56
N ALA A 81 -1.18 -14.98 6.16
CA ALA A 81 -2.04 -14.53 7.26
C ALA A 81 -1.23 -14.05 8.48
N VAL A 82 -0.18 -14.79 8.82
CA VAL A 82 0.77 -14.45 9.88
C VAL A 82 1.47 -13.13 9.58
N MET A 83 2.05 -12.97 8.39
CA MET A 83 2.73 -11.73 7.96
C MET A 83 1.79 -10.53 8.03
N PHE A 84 0.57 -10.69 7.55
CA PHE A 84 -0.44 -9.65 7.57
C PHE A 84 -0.87 -9.24 8.99
N ARG A 85 -0.89 -10.18 9.95
CA ARG A 85 -1.15 -9.88 11.35
C ARG A 85 0.04 -9.18 12.04
N PHE A 86 1.27 -9.51 11.66
CA PHE A 86 2.48 -8.88 12.20
C PHE A 86 2.86 -7.55 11.51
N PHE A 87 2.38 -7.32 10.30
CA PHE A 87 2.66 -6.11 9.53
C PHE A 87 2.24 -4.80 10.23
N PRO A 88 1.04 -4.70 10.87
CA PRO A 88 0.67 -3.54 11.67
C PRO A 88 1.70 -3.21 12.75
N SER A 89 2.13 -4.21 13.52
CA SER A 89 3.13 -4.04 14.58
C SER A 89 4.50 -3.63 14.01
N PHE A 90 4.90 -4.19 12.87
CA PHE A 90 6.15 -3.81 12.20
C PHE A 90 6.16 -2.33 11.76
N VAL A 91 5.02 -1.81 11.29
CA VAL A 91 4.90 -0.39 10.92
C VAL A 91 5.06 0.52 12.14
N GLU A 92 4.46 0.14 13.27
CA GLU A 92 4.61 0.85 14.55
C GLU A 92 6.07 0.85 14.98
N GLU A 93 6.73 -0.31 14.98
CA GLU A 93 8.12 -0.46 15.37
C GLU A 93 9.08 0.38 14.52
N LYS A 94 8.89 0.40 13.19
CA LYS A 94 9.64 1.30 12.31
C LYS A 94 9.46 2.78 12.71
N ASN A 95 8.25 3.19 13.07
CA ASN A 95 7.98 4.56 13.50
C ASN A 95 8.63 4.87 14.85
N HIS A 96 8.62 3.93 15.80
CA HIS A 96 9.30 4.06 17.09
C HIS A 96 10.81 4.20 16.91
N ILE A 97 11.44 3.36 16.08
CA ILE A 97 12.87 3.46 15.75
C ILE A 97 13.15 4.82 15.11
N LYS A 98 12.34 5.24 14.13
CA LYS A 98 12.50 6.55 13.47
C LYS A 98 12.44 7.71 14.48
N MET A 99 11.53 7.63 15.44
CA MET A 99 11.38 8.63 16.51
C MET A 99 12.56 8.60 17.48
N ALA A 100 13.04 7.42 17.89
CA ALA A 100 14.21 7.27 18.74
C ALA A 100 15.48 7.85 18.07
N MET A 101 15.65 7.63 16.77
CA MET A 101 16.77 8.19 16.01
C MET A 101 16.68 9.71 15.84
N LYS A 102 15.46 10.26 15.78
CA LYS A 102 15.22 11.71 15.82
C LYS A 102 15.57 12.31 17.18
N ILE A 103 15.24 11.63 18.29
CA ILE A 103 15.59 12.07 19.66
C ILE A 103 17.11 12.05 19.88
N ARG A 104 17.81 11.08 19.29
CA ARG A 104 19.28 10.98 19.34
C ARG A 104 20.02 12.07 18.55
N GLY A 105 19.31 13.01 17.91
CA GLY A 105 19.93 14.15 17.23
C GLY A 105 20.68 13.78 15.95
N ILE A 106 20.37 12.64 15.33
CA ILE A 106 21.01 12.22 14.08
C ILE A 106 20.56 13.17 12.97
N GLU A 107 21.44 14.09 12.61
CA GLU A 107 21.19 15.09 11.57
C GLU A 107 20.97 14.43 10.21
N THR A 108 19.95 14.88 9.48
CA THR A 108 19.68 14.48 8.08
C THR A 108 20.72 15.03 7.09
N LYS A 109 21.93 15.39 7.56
CA LYS A 109 23.02 15.87 6.69
C LYS A 109 23.46 14.79 5.70
N ASN A 110 23.30 13.52 6.04
CA ASN A 110 23.62 12.43 5.13
C ASN A 110 22.50 11.36 5.15
N PRO A 111 21.60 11.34 4.14
CA PRO A 111 20.45 10.44 4.12
C PRO A 111 20.87 8.96 4.08
N LEU A 112 22.05 8.65 3.52
CA LEU A 112 22.60 7.29 3.51
C LEU A 112 22.95 6.79 4.91
N LYS A 113 23.69 7.58 5.70
CA LYS A 113 24.02 7.21 7.08
C LYS A 113 22.77 7.12 7.94
N TYR A 114 21.83 8.05 7.77
CA TYR A 114 20.54 7.99 8.47
C TYR A 114 19.77 6.70 8.17
N LEU A 115 19.76 6.25 6.91
CA LEU A 115 19.10 5.02 6.51
C LEU A 115 19.80 3.80 7.14
N GLU A 116 21.13 3.74 7.11
CA GLU A 116 21.90 2.67 7.75
C GLU A 116 21.57 2.57 9.25
N TYR A 117 21.54 3.71 9.95
CA TYR A 117 21.21 3.79 11.35
C TYR A 117 19.77 3.35 11.70
N VAL A 118 18.80 3.54 10.80
CA VAL A 118 17.41 3.05 11.01
C VAL A 118 17.27 1.60 10.57
N ALA A 119 17.94 1.20 9.50
CA ALA A 119 17.82 -0.12 8.89
C ALA A 119 18.52 -1.21 9.72
N VAL A 120 19.72 -0.95 10.27
CA VAL A 120 20.46 -1.95 11.05
C VAL A 120 19.67 -2.43 12.28
N PRO A 121 19.14 -1.55 13.17
CA PRO A 121 18.32 -1.98 14.29
C PRO A 121 17.04 -2.68 13.85
N LEU A 122 16.38 -2.19 12.79
CA LEU A 122 15.17 -2.79 12.26
C LEU A 122 15.42 -4.23 11.77
N LEU A 123 16.54 -4.48 11.10
CA LEU A 123 16.94 -5.80 10.63
C LEU A 123 17.25 -6.75 11.78
N ILE A 124 17.96 -6.29 12.80
CA ILE A 124 18.27 -7.10 13.99
C ILE A 124 16.99 -7.56 14.68
N ILE A 125 16.04 -6.65 14.90
CA ILE A 125 14.78 -7.00 15.57
C ILE A 125 13.93 -7.91 14.68
N SER A 126 13.88 -7.65 13.37
CA SER A 126 13.18 -8.52 12.41
C SER A 126 13.75 -9.94 12.40
N SER A 127 15.07 -10.08 12.49
CA SER A 127 15.74 -11.39 12.57
C SER A 127 15.36 -12.13 13.85
N ASN A 128 15.37 -11.45 15.00
CA ASN A 128 14.97 -12.04 16.27
C ASN A 128 13.50 -12.51 16.26
N ILE A 129 12.60 -11.69 15.68
CA ILE A 129 11.18 -12.07 15.53
C ILE A 129 11.04 -13.29 14.62
N ALA A 130 11.80 -13.36 13.52
CA ALA A 130 11.77 -14.51 12.63
C ALA A 130 12.25 -15.80 13.33
N ASP A 131 13.31 -15.70 14.15
CA ASP A 131 13.81 -16.82 14.95
C ASP A 131 12.77 -17.26 15.99
N ASP A 132 12.09 -16.32 16.65
CA ASP A 132 11.05 -16.64 17.63
C ASP A 132 9.81 -17.28 16.99
N ILE A 133 9.40 -16.81 15.82
CA ILE A 133 8.33 -17.43 15.03
C ILE A 133 8.73 -18.84 14.60
N SER A 134 9.99 -19.04 14.19
CA SER A 134 10.51 -20.35 13.77
C SER A 134 10.52 -21.35 14.94
N LYS A 135 11.01 -20.95 16.11
CA LYS A 135 10.94 -21.75 17.35
C LYS A 135 9.49 -22.05 17.75
N ALA A 136 8.58 -21.08 17.63
CA ALA A 136 7.16 -21.29 17.90
C ALA A 136 6.52 -22.25 16.89
N ALA A 137 6.94 -22.23 15.63
CA ALA A 137 6.46 -23.14 14.60
C ALA A 137 6.97 -24.58 14.79
N GLU A 138 8.24 -24.75 15.18
CA GLU A 138 8.81 -26.06 15.52
C GLU A 138 8.11 -26.68 16.73
N THR A 139 7.90 -25.91 17.80
CA THR A 139 7.19 -26.39 19.00
C THR A 139 5.70 -26.71 18.75
N LYS A 140 5.09 -26.08 17.73
CA LYS A 140 3.72 -26.36 17.27
C LYS A 140 3.65 -27.45 16.19
N CYS A 141 4.77 -28.08 15.83
CA CYS A 141 4.87 -29.10 14.78
C CYS A 141 4.26 -28.70 13.42
N ILE A 142 4.32 -27.42 13.05
CA ILE A 142 3.73 -26.92 11.79
C ILE A 142 4.65 -27.19 10.59
N ALA A 143 5.94 -27.42 10.83
CA ALA A 143 6.97 -27.62 9.80
C ALA A 143 6.94 -29.03 9.18
N ASN A 144 6.31 -30.01 9.84
CA ASN A 144 6.16 -31.37 9.32
C ASN A 144 4.83 -31.95 9.83
N PRO A 145 3.78 -32.07 8.98
CA PRO A 145 2.55 -32.77 9.36
C PRO A 145 2.80 -34.27 9.57
#